data_AF-A0A350KLZ9-F1
#
_entry.id   AF-A0A350KLZ9-F1
#
_cell.length_a   1.000
_cell.length_b   1.000
_cell.length_c   1.000
_cell.angle_alpha   90.00
_cell.angle_beta   90.00
_cell.angle_gamma   90.00
#
_symmetry.space_group_name_H-M   'P 1'
#
loop_
_entity.id
_entity.type
_entity.pdbx_description
1 polymer ?
#
loop_
_entity_poly.entity_id
_entity_poly.type
_entity_poly.pdbx_seq_one_letter_code
_entity_poly.pdbx_strand_id
1 'polypeptide(L)'
;PVHATVSTFGFSIVPQVTITGGKGYNIVPAFHDVLAILKSPLQNQGVDYRLLCEKQKNDLKFFDGTSGNAVFFDKKLDFFENSFIIGGRKETPMPRDLTHVVFADEIREKLSPAARKDTGENPAAYHMGAIAHDAFLYGSQPKLATKIHGGLGDDTRAVIIEMMDDARAEKNPDRQAMKRAFVYGFLSHAAVDATFHPFVYSVSGSQVPENNPDQKHVDLAKTRHRYIETWLDVHFLREKRLSLDTFKPFKQVANDRRTNAVVPSFFCKSYEKAYGVGQDLTPVFKNSMKMQLFVGRVTQNQPLGRTLRALDNALDGRLGLAVSGFYQNDRAMPPILRDFESYKHPVTGKTVAQTLKGLTADAVALGTVYIAAAEKYIRDGVKKAFLKAVPNVNLDTGVENTKLADIKQATPADVEKLKGEKIKAFMRKGFKAFPSGARNAQNERRQTANIAGAMAQTLKKQRESR
;
A
#
# COMPACT_ATOMS: atom_id res chain seq x y z
N PRO A 1 51.45 -9.16 -0.90
CA PRO A 1 50.48 -8.51 -1.82
C PRO A 1 49.04 -8.94 -1.46
N VAL A 2 48.17 -7.98 -1.14
CA VAL A 2 46.74 -8.25 -0.93
C VAL A 2 46.07 -8.25 -2.30
N HIS A 3 45.42 -9.35 -2.66
CA HIS A 3 44.60 -9.43 -3.87
C HIS A 3 43.13 -9.43 -3.48
N ALA A 4 42.36 -8.52 -4.08
CA ALA A 4 40.91 -8.51 -4.00
C ALA A 4 40.36 -8.94 -5.35
N THR A 5 39.57 -10.01 -5.35
CA THR A 5 38.93 -10.53 -6.56
C THR A 5 37.43 -10.46 -6.37
N VAL A 6 36.74 -9.79 -7.29
CA VAL A 6 35.27 -9.76 -7.34
C VAL A 6 34.84 -10.73 -8.42
N SER A 7 34.13 -11.78 -8.05
CA SER A 7 33.56 -12.74 -8.99
C SER A 7 32.04 -12.80 -8.84
N THR A 8 31.36 -12.90 -9.98
CA THR A 8 29.93 -13.19 -10.07
C THR A 8 29.78 -14.60 -10.60
N PHE A 9 29.58 -15.57 -9.71
CA PHE A 9 29.11 -16.90 -10.09
C PHE A 9 27.58 -16.90 -10.15
N GLY A 10 27.03 -17.67 -11.10
CA GLY A 10 25.62 -17.65 -11.48
C GLY A 10 24.65 -17.72 -10.31
N PHE A 11 23.57 -16.94 -10.44
CA PHE A 11 22.38 -16.89 -9.59
C PHE A 11 22.49 -16.21 -8.21
N SER A 12 23.39 -15.24 -8.01
CA SER A 12 23.30 -14.31 -6.87
C SER A 12 23.66 -12.87 -7.26
N ILE A 13 22.90 -11.88 -6.76
CA ILE A 13 23.03 -10.44 -7.09
C ILE A 13 23.80 -9.67 -5.98
N VAL A 14 24.41 -10.35 -5.00
CA VAL A 14 25.31 -9.68 -4.05
C VAL A 14 26.76 -9.94 -4.47
N PRO A 15 27.56 -8.91 -4.82
CA PRO A 15 28.98 -9.12 -5.08
C PRO A 15 29.66 -9.60 -3.80
N GLN A 16 30.24 -10.80 -3.85
CA GLN A 16 31.12 -11.27 -2.78
C GLN A 16 32.51 -10.68 -3.00
N VAL A 17 32.99 -9.95 -2.00
CA VAL A 17 34.37 -9.44 -1.97
C VAL A 17 35.17 -10.41 -1.12
N THR A 18 36.03 -11.19 -1.76
CA THR A 18 36.98 -12.07 -1.07
C THR A 18 38.35 -11.42 -1.09
N ILE A 19 38.91 -11.18 0.09
CA ILE A 19 40.26 -10.65 0.26
C ILE A 19 41.14 -11.80 0.76
N THR A 20 42.16 -12.17 0.00
CA THR A 20 43.14 -13.17 0.43
C THR A 20 44.54 -12.56 0.50
N GLY A 21 45.18 -12.74 1.65
CA GLY A 21 46.57 -12.35 1.90
C GLY A 21 46.77 -11.62 3.23
N GLY A 22 47.52 -12.25 4.15
CA GLY A 22 47.93 -11.70 5.44
C GLY A 22 47.79 -12.73 6.55
N LYS A 23 48.87 -13.02 7.30
CA LYS A 23 48.84 -13.97 8.42
C LYS A 23 47.85 -13.48 9.48
N GLY A 24 46.73 -14.20 9.58
CA GLY A 24 45.93 -14.35 10.79
C GLY A 24 45.15 -13.13 11.25
N TYR A 25 44.09 -12.75 10.54
CA TYR A 25 42.82 -12.26 11.12
C TYR A 25 41.70 -12.41 10.07
N ASN A 26 40.60 -13.08 10.42
CA ASN A 26 39.36 -13.07 9.64
C ASN A 26 38.58 -11.81 10.03
N ILE A 27 38.39 -10.86 9.11
CA ILE A 27 37.45 -9.75 9.29
C ILE A 27 36.13 -10.17 8.64
N VAL A 28 35.13 -10.45 9.48
CA VAL A 28 33.74 -10.67 9.05
C VAL A 28 33.00 -9.32 9.11
N PRO A 29 32.38 -8.84 8.02
CA PRO A 29 31.47 -7.70 8.10
C PRO A 29 30.19 -8.14 8.82
N ALA A 30 29.97 -7.61 10.02
CA ALA A 30 28.77 -7.81 10.81
C ALA A 30 27.55 -7.19 10.08
N PHE A 31 26.59 -8.04 9.68
CA PHE A 31 25.23 -7.61 9.32
C PHE A 31 24.19 -8.68 9.62
N HIS A 32 24.33 -9.44 10.71
CA HIS A 32 23.30 -10.35 11.20
C HIS A 32 23.30 -10.27 12.72
N ASP A 33 22.68 -9.25 13.31
CA ASP A 33 22.35 -9.24 14.74
C ASP A 33 21.31 -8.14 15.06
N VAL A 34 20.03 -8.43 14.83
CA VAL A 34 18.93 -7.98 15.70
C VAL A 34 17.84 -9.06 15.67
N LEU A 35 17.52 -9.61 16.85
CA LEU A 35 16.44 -10.57 17.20
C LEU A 35 16.72 -12.08 17.08
N ALA A 36 17.36 -12.63 18.12
CA ALA A 36 16.84 -13.81 18.82
C ALA A 36 17.42 -13.88 20.26
N ILE A 37 16.72 -13.31 21.24
CA ILE A 37 16.86 -13.75 22.64
C ILE A 37 15.60 -14.56 22.96
N LEU A 38 15.72 -15.87 22.81
CA LEU A 38 14.92 -16.84 23.55
C LEU A 38 15.91 -17.77 24.25
N LYS A 39 15.93 -17.68 25.59
CA LYS A 39 16.65 -18.61 26.46
C LYS A 39 16.13 -20.03 26.25
N SER A 40 17.03 -20.99 26.08
CA SER A 40 16.88 -22.32 26.68
C SER A 40 18.28 -22.92 26.91
N PRO A 41 18.54 -23.54 28.07
CA PRO A 41 19.84 -24.11 28.40
C PRO A 41 19.92 -25.53 27.83
N LEU A 42 21.07 -25.91 27.26
CA LEU A 42 21.68 -27.23 27.44
C LEU A 42 23.07 -27.21 26.78
N GLN A 43 24.07 -27.37 27.63
CA GLN A 43 25.47 -27.56 27.32
C GLN A 43 25.74 -28.96 26.74
N ASN A 44 26.85 -29.05 26.01
CA ASN A 44 27.68 -30.23 25.77
C ASN A 44 27.10 -31.33 24.87
N GLN A 45 27.65 -31.45 23.66
CA GLN A 45 28.52 -32.57 23.26
C GLN A 45 29.09 -32.30 21.87
N GLY A 46 30.41 -32.44 21.73
CA GLY A 46 31.12 -32.25 20.46
C GLY A 46 30.89 -33.44 19.52
N VAL A 47 30.57 -33.16 18.26
CA VAL A 47 30.62 -34.12 17.16
C VAL A 47 31.13 -33.41 15.92
N ASP A 48 32.13 -34.03 15.28
CA ASP A 48 32.79 -33.61 14.05
C ASP A 48 32.02 -34.19 12.84
N TYR A 49 31.68 -33.37 11.84
CA TYR A 49 30.93 -33.82 10.65
C TYR A 49 31.81 -33.73 9.40
N ARG A 50 32.13 -34.89 8.79
CA ARG A 50 32.70 -34.97 7.43
C ARG A 50 31.60 -35.09 6.38
N LEU A 51 31.66 -34.26 5.34
CA LEU A 51 30.81 -34.34 4.15
C LEU A 51 31.43 -35.26 3.11
N LEU A 52 30.68 -36.28 2.68
CA LEU A 52 30.91 -37.02 1.44
C LEU A 52 29.78 -36.68 0.46
N CYS A 53 30.12 -36.39 -0.78
CA CYS A 53 29.17 -36.02 -1.83
C CYS A 53 29.31 -36.98 -3.00
N GLU A 54 28.23 -37.69 -3.35
CA GLU A 54 28.15 -38.49 -4.57
C GLU A 54 26.95 -38.03 -5.41
N LYS A 55 27.17 -37.92 -6.73
CA LYS A 55 26.27 -37.21 -7.65
C LYS A 55 25.46 -38.23 -8.46
N GLN A 56 24.18 -38.38 -8.15
CA GLN A 56 23.20 -38.95 -9.08
C GLN A 56 21.96 -38.05 -9.23
N LYS A 57 21.36 -38.12 -10.41
CA LYS A 57 20.44 -37.17 -11.01
C LYS A 57 19.20 -36.88 -10.14
N ASN A 58 18.94 -35.59 -9.95
CA ASN A 58 17.66 -34.95 -9.63
C ASN A 58 16.89 -35.45 -8.40
N ASP A 59 17.55 -35.58 -7.24
CA ASP A 59 16.93 -35.32 -5.93
C ASP A 59 18.02 -35.23 -4.84
N LEU A 60 18.01 -34.17 -4.03
CA LEU A 60 18.89 -34.00 -2.86
C LEU A 60 18.24 -34.70 -1.66
N LYS A 61 18.82 -35.82 -1.21
CA LYS A 61 18.42 -36.48 0.04
C LYS A 61 19.52 -36.36 1.09
N PHE A 62 19.17 -35.88 2.27
CA PHE A 62 20.05 -35.90 3.44
C PHE A 62 19.70 -37.09 4.31
N PHE A 63 20.71 -37.85 4.73
CA PHE A 63 20.57 -38.97 5.65
C PHE A 63 21.31 -38.66 6.95
N ASP A 64 20.65 -38.91 8.08
CA ASP A 64 21.33 -39.12 9.36
C ASP A 64 21.87 -40.56 9.37
N GLY A 65 23.19 -40.69 9.50
CA GLY A 65 23.91 -41.95 9.46
C GLY A 65 23.72 -42.86 10.67
N THR A 66 22.83 -42.55 11.62
CA THR A 66 22.63 -43.38 12.82
C THR A 66 21.23 -43.92 13.07
N SER A 67 20.19 -43.46 12.36
CA SER A 67 18.81 -43.86 12.69
C SER A 67 17.90 -44.28 11.54
N GLY A 68 18.32 -44.19 10.28
CA GLY A 68 17.55 -44.72 9.13
C GLY A 68 16.15 -44.10 8.90
N ASN A 69 15.78 -43.05 9.63
CA ASN A 69 14.48 -42.37 9.50
C ASN A 69 14.63 -41.00 8.85
N ALA A 70 13.76 -40.72 7.87
CA ALA A 70 13.66 -39.40 7.24
C ALA A 70 13.01 -38.40 8.20
N VAL A 71 13.73 -37.36 8.60
CA VAL A 71 13.20 -36.26 9.41
C VAL A 71 12.86 -35.09 8.49
N PHE A 72 11.57 -34.78 8.35
CA PHE A 72 11.10 -33.59 7.66
C PHE A 72 11.18 -32.38 8.61
N PHE A 73 12.09 -31.45 8.32
CA PHE A 73 12.04 -30.10 8.88
C PHE A 73 11.39 -29.17 7.86
N ASP A 74 10.13 -28.81 8.11
CA ASP A 74 9.36 -27.83 7.35
C ASP A 74 9.73 -26.39 7.78
N LYS A 75 9.83 -25.51 6.77
CA LYS A 75 9.96 -24.04 6.79
C LYS A 75 11.26 -23.42 7.30
N LYS A 76 12.16 -23.12 6.35
CA LYS A 76 13.08 -21.97 6.41
C LYS A 76 12.55 -20.81 5.56
N LEU A 77 12.80 -19.60 6.05
CA LEU A 77 12.48 -18.30 5.44
C LEU A 77 13.20 -18.13 4.08
N ASP A 78 12.45 -18.27 2.99
CA ASP A 78 12.83 -17.72 1.67
C ASP A 78 12.29 -16.29 1.54
N PHE A 79 12.93 -15.33 2.20
CA PHE A 79 12.39 -13.95 2.32
C PHE A 79 13.19 -12.87 1.57
N PHE A 80 14.25 -13.20 0.84
CA PHE A 80 15.03 -12.20 0.08
C PHE A 80 15.38 -12.56 -1.37
N GLU A 81 15.16 -13.80 -1.84
CA GLU A 81 15.51 -14.20 -3.22
C GLU A 81 14.36 -14.08 -4.23
N ASN A 82 13.10 -14.01 -3.78
CA ASN A 82 11.95 -13.89 -4.69
C ASN A 82 11.63 -12.43 -5.03
N SER A 83 12.50 -11.81 -5.81
CA SER A 83 12.02 -10.90 -6.84
C SER A 83 11.25 -11.74 -7.85
N PHE A 84 9.92 -11.72 -7.79
CA PHE A 84 9.02 -12.51 -8.63
C PHE A 84 9.43 -12.48 -10.12
N ILE A 85 9.81 -13.65 -10.65
CA ILE A 85 9.87 -13.91 -12.10
C ILE A 85 8.67 -14.79 -12.41
N ILE A 86 7.63 -14.18 -12.99
CA ILE A 86 6.56 -14.92 -13.67
C ILE A 86 6.53 -14.38 -15.10
N GLY A 87 6.93 -15.19 -16.08
CA GLY A 87 6.96 -14.81 -17.50
C GLY A 87 8.02 -13.78 -17.89
N GLY A 88 9.14 -13.68 -17.14
CA GLY A 88 10.25 -12.77 -17.46
C GLY A 88 10.00 -11.29 -17.10
N ARG A 89 8.92 -10.94 -16.38
CA ARG A 89 8.65 -9.56 -15.97
C ARG A 89 8.64 -9.43 -14.44
N LYS A 90 9.54 -8.60 -13.90
CA LYS A 90 9.50 -8.13 -12.52
C LYS A 90 8.54 -6.95 -12.44
N GLU A 91 7.28 -7.18 -12.10
CA GLU A 91 6.41 -6.08 -11.69
C GLU A 91 6.74 -5.75 -10.24
N THR A 92 7.31 -4.56 -10.02
CA THR A 92 7.53 -4.06 -8.67
C THR A 92 6.19 -3.50 -8.16
N PRO A 93 5.78 -3.78 -6.91
CA PRO A 93 4.51 -3.28 -6.37
C PRO A 93 4.48 -1.73 -6.24
N MET A 94 3.29 -1.13 -6.19
CA MET A 94 3.03 0.33 -6.15
C MET A 94 2.62 0.80 -4.74
N PRO A 95 3.54 1.18 -3.85
CA PRO A 95 3.29 1.29 -2.41
C PRO A 95 2.55 2.57 -1.95
N ARG A 96 1.32 2.85 -2.39
CA ARG A 96 0.71 4.18 -2.18
C ARG A 96 -0.79 4.17 -1.98
N ASP A 97 -1.19 3.93 -0.74
CA ASP A 97 -2.59 3.66 -0.42
C ASP A 97 -3.18 4.70 0.56
N LEU A 98 -2.36 5.60 1.15
CA LEU A 98 -2.82 6.49 2.23
C LEU A 98 -3.70 7.61 1.71
N THR A 99 -3.44 8.12 0.51
CA THR A 99 -4.29 9.10 -0.17
C THR A 99 -5.71 8.58 -0.28
N HIS A 100 -5.93 7.34 -0.75
CA HIS A 100 -7.28 6.78 -0.82
C HIS A 100 -7.99 6.73 0.53
N VAL A 101 -7.27 6.37 1.61
CA VAL A 101 -7.87 6.36 2.95
C VAL A 101 -8.21 7.79 3.43
N VAL A 102 -7.33 8.76 3.21
CA VAL A 102 -7.59 10.17 3.56
C VAL A 102 -8.83 10.68 2.82
N PHE A 103 -8.92 10.43 1.52
CA PHE A 103 -10.08 10.81 0.72
C PHE A 103 -11.35 10.07 1.13
N ALA A 104 -11.26 8.78 1.47
CA ALA A 104 -12.38 8.02 2.00
C ALA A 104 -12.92 8.70 3.28
N ASP A 105 -12.07 9.08 4.22
CA ASP A 105 -12.51 9.78 5.42
C ASP A 105 -13.17 11.15 5.10
N GLU A 106 -12.67 11.91 4.12
CA GLU A 106 -13.30 13.16 3.66
C GLU A 106 -14.65 12.95 2.98
N ILE A 107 -14.76 11.92 2.15
CA ILE A 107 -16.01 11.55 1.49
C ILE A 107 -17.04 11.14 2.55
N ARG A 108 -16.64 10.35 3.55
CA ARG A 108 -17.50 9.93 4.67
C ARG A 108 -18.16 11.11 5.39
N GLU A 109 -17.45 12.21 5.55
CA GLU A 109 -18.00 13.42 6.18
C GLU A 109 -19.19 14.00 5.41
N LYS A 110 -19.27 13.78 4.09
CA LYS A 110 -20.36 14.27 3.23
C LYS A 110 -21.47 13.26 2.96
N LEU A 111 -21.36 12.03 3.48
CA LEU A 111 -22.36 10.98 3.29
C LEU A 111 -23.64 11.22 4.09
N SER A 112 -24.70 10.49 3.71
CA SER A 112 -25.93 10.39 4.49
C SER A 112 -25.65 9.89 5.91
N PRO A 113 -26.51 10.19 6.91
CA PRO A 113 -26.33 9.67 8.26
C PRO A 113 -26.21 8.14 8.34
N ALA A 114 -26.96 7.42 7.49
CA ALA A 114 -26.93 5.96 7.43
C ALA A 114 -25.58 5.44 6.90
N ALA A 115 -25.12 5.95 5.75
CA ALA A 115 -23.83 5.54 5.18
C ALA A 115 -22.65 5.97 6.07
N ARG A 116 -22.74 7.14 6.72
CA ARG A 116 -21.74 7.59 7.71
C ARG A 116 -21.70 6.67 8.92
N LYS A 117 -22.85 6.18 9.40
CA LYS A 117 -22.93 5.19 10.48
C LYS A 117 -22.27 3.88 10.07
N ASP A 118 -22.63 3.32 8.92
CA ASP A 118 -22.07 2.06 8.44
C ASP A 118 -20.54 2.10 8.32
N THR A 119 -20.01 3.18 7.71
CA THR A 119 -18.57 3.39 7.53
C THR A 119 -17.85 3.75 8.83
N GLY A 120 -18.51 4.44 9.76
CA GLY A 120 -17.97 4.80 11.07
C GLY A 120 -17.92 3.62 12.05
N GLU A 121 -18.90 2.72 12.00
CA GLU A 121 -18.95 1.51 12.82
C GLU A 121 -18.15 0.34 12.22
N ASN A 122 -17.89 0.36 10.91
CA ASN A 122 -17.07 -0.64 10.21
C ASN A 122 -15.86 0.00 9.48
N PRO A 123 -15.01 0.78 10.19
CA PRO A 123 -13.92 1.54 9.58
C PRO A 123 -12.86 0.64 8.93
N ALA A 124 -12.57 -0.53 9.49
CA ALA A 124 -11.62 -1.47 8.88
C ALA A 124 -12.11 -1.99 7.52
N ALA A 125 -13.41 -2.27 7.38
CA ALA A 125 -14.00 -2.68 6.11
C ALA A 125 -14.01 -1.52 5.11
N TYR A 126 -14.37 -0.32 5.55
CA TYR A 126 -14.37 0.89 4.73
C TYR A 126 -12.97 1.20 4.18
N HIS A 127 -11.96 1.24 5.05
CA HIS A 127 -10.57 1.51 4.64
C HIS A 127 -9.98 0.37 3.82
N MET A 128 -10.33 -0.89 4.09
CA MET A 128 -9.92 -2.01 3.23
C MET A 128 -10.49 -1.86 1.82
N GLY A 129 -11.76 -1.45 1.69
CA GLY A 129 -12.36 -1.16 0.39
C GLY A 129 -11.62 -0.07 -0.38
N ALA A 130 -11.20 0.99 0.32
CA ALA A 130 -10.47 2.12 -0.27
C ALA A 130 -9.09 1.75 -0.84
N ILE A 131 -8.54 0.58 -0.51
CA ILE A 131 -7.21 0.14 -0.97
C ILE A 131 -7.24 -1.21 -1.68
N ALA A 132 -8.42 -1.84 -1.79
CA ALA A 132 -8.55 -3.21 -2.28
C ALA A 132 -8.30 -3.35 -3.79
N HIS A 133 -8.47 -2.28 -4.57
CA HIS A 133 -8.24 -2.30 -6.00
C HIS A 133 -6.78 -2.67 -6.34
N ASP A 134 -5.85 -2.06 -5.63
CA ASP A 134 -4.42 -2.23 -5.85
C ASP A 134 -3.84 -3.47 -5.20
N ALA A 135 -4.60 -4.14 -4.32
CA ALA A 135 -4.08 -5.27 -3.56
C ALA A 135 -3.43 -6.32 -4.46
N PHE A 136 -4.04 -6.67 -5.60
CA PHE A 136 -3.49 -7.67 -6.52
C PHE A 136 -2.16 -7.26 -7.17
N LEU A 137 -1.82 -5.96 -7.25
CA LEU A 137 -0.51 -5.48 -7.74
C LEU A 137 0.66 -5.97 -6.88
N TYR A 138 0.39 -6.36 -5.63
CA TYR A 138 1.37 -6.88 -4.68
C TYR A 138 1.40 -8.41 -4.63
N GLY A 139 0.56 -9.06 -5.45
CA GLY A 139 0.39 -10.51 -5.49
C GLY A 139 1.04 -11.19 -6.69
N SER A 140 0.71 -12.46 -6.84
CA SER A 140 1.13 -13.27 -8.00
C SER A 140 0.29 -13.00 -9.26
N GLN A 141 -0.80 -12.22 -9.16
CA GLN A 141 -1.74 -11.98 -10.27
C GLN A 141 -2.07 -10.48 -10.45
N PRO A 142 -1.07 -9.63 -10.75
CA PRO A 142 -1.25 -8.17 -10.85
C PRO A 142 -2.22 -7.74 -11.96
N LYS A 143 -2.39 -8.56 -13.01
CA LYS A 143 -3.38 -8.32 -14.07
C LYS A 143 -4.83 -8.24 -13.55
N LEU A 144 -5.13 -8.83 -12.38
CA LEU A 144 -6.44 -8.69 -11.76
C LEU A 144 -6.70 -7.24 -11.33
N ALA A 145 -5.70 -6.56 -10.76
CA ALA A 145 -5.81 -5.13 -10.48
C ALA A 145 -5.98 -4.34 -11.80
N THR A 146 -5.17 -4.60 -12.83
CA THR A 146 -5.31 -3.94 -14.13
C THR A 146 -6.73 -4.10 -14.72
N LYS A 147 -7.34 -5.27 -14.56
CA LYS A 147 -8.70 -5.55 -15.05
C LYS A 147 -9.76 -4.69 -14.36
N ILE A 148 -9.70 -4.55 -13.03
CA ILE A 148 -10.72 -3.76 -12.29
C ILE A 148 -10.57 -2.26 -12.43
N HIS A 149 -9.37 -1.80 -12.77
CA HIS A 149 -9.16 -0.41 -13.21
C HIS A 149 -9.67 -0.16 -14.63
N GLY A 150 -10.13 -1.20 -15.35
CA GLY A 150 -10.54 -1.11 -16.74
C GLY A 150 -9.34 -1.00 -17.69
N GLY A 151 -8.12 -1.29 -17.21
CA GLY A 151 -6.87 -1.16 -17.96
C GLY A 151 -6.81 -2.01 -19.23
N LEU A 152 -7.65 -3.05 -19.34
CA LEU A 152 -7.80 -3.89 -20.54
C LEU A 152 -9.10 -3.59 -21.33
N GLY A 153 -9.81 -2.51 -20.99
CA GLY A 153 -11.12 -2.16 -21.57
C GLY A 153 -12.31 -2.82 -20.88
N ASP A 154 -12.12 -3.36 -19.67
CA ASP A 154 -13.16 -4.04 -18.90
C ASP A 154 -14.20 -3.07 -18.29
N ASP A 155 -15.40 -3.57 -17.96
CA ASP A 155 -16.39 -2.80 -17.19
C ASP A 155 -15.94 -2.68 -15.73
N THR A 156 -15.58 -1.46 -15.31
CA THR A 156 -15.09 -1.17 -13.95
C THR A 156 -16.19 -1.26 -12.90
N ARG A 157 -17.46 -1.28 -13.33
CA ARG A 157 -18.62 -1.37 -12.44
C ARG A 157 -19.04 -2.81 -12.18
N ALA A 158 -18.54 -3.78 -12.95
CA ALA A 158 -19.01 -5.16 -12.91
C ALA A 158 -18.87 -5.77 -11.49
N VAL A 159 -17.68 -5.66 -10.88
CA VAL A 159 -17.44 -6.15 -9.51
C VAL A 159 -18.28 -5.39 -8.49
N ILE A 160 -18.43 -4.07 -8.68
CA ILE A 160 -19.18 -3.21 -7.77
C ILE A 160 -20.65 -3.63 -7.72
N ILE A 161 -21.25 -3.90 -8.88
CA ILE A 161 -22.63 -4.39 -8.99
C ILE A 161 -22.78 -5.71 -8.25
N GLU A 162 -21.87 -6.67 -8.49
CA GLU A 162 -21.92 -7.96 -7.82
C GLU A 162 -21.76 -7.86 -6.29
N MET A 163 -20.91 -6.94 -5.83
CA MET A 163 -20.78 -6.66 -4.39
C MET A 163 -22.04 -6.01 -3.80
N MET A 164 -22.68 -5.09 -4.53
CA MET A 164 -23.92 -4.45 -4.08
C MET A 164 -25.09 -5.45 -4.05
N ASP A 165 -25.18 -6.35 -5.03
CA ASP A 165 -26.19 -7.40 -5.07
C ASP A 165 -26.02 -8.38 -3.91
N ASP A 166 -24.78 -8.81 -3.61
CA ASP A 166 -24.51 -9.68 -2.46
C ASP A 166 -24.71 -8.96 -1.11
N ALA A 167 -24.35 -7.67 -1.01
CA ALA A 167 -24.66 -6.87 0.18
C ALA A 167 -26.18 -6.73 0.37
N ARG A 168 -26.96 -6.54 -0.70
CA ARG A 168 -28.42 -6.46 -0.61
C ARG A 168 -29.05 -7.79 -0.18
N ALA A 169 -28.49 -8.92 -0.60
CA ALA A 169 -28.96 -10.25 -0.24
C ALA A 169 -28.58 -10.70 1.18
N GLU A 170 -27.63 -10.02 1.83
CA GLU A 170 -27.16 -10.35 3.18
C GLU A 170 -28.26 -10.11 4.23
N LYS A 171 -28.63 -11.17 4.95
CA LYS A 171 -29.71 -11.14 5.95
C LYS A 171 -29.21 -10.74 7.35
N ASN A 172 -27.93 -10.97 7.63
CA ASN A 172 -27.35 -10.58 8.91
C ASN A 172 -27.04 -9.07 8.88
N PRO A 173 -27.69 -8.23 9.70
CA PRO A 173 -27.54 -6.76 9.62
C PRO A 173 -26.09 -6.29 9.83
N ASP A 174 -25.37 -6.96 10.72
CA ASP A 174 -23.98 -6.65 11.07
C ASP A 174 -23.03 -6.98 9.91
N ARG A 175 -23.23 -8.09 9.21
CA ARG A 175 -22.48 -8.42 7.99
C ARG A 175 -22.87 -7.52 6.84
N GLN A 176 -24.15 -7.18 6.75
CA GLN A 176 -24.66 -6.30 5.71
C GLN A 176 -24.01 -4.91 5.81
N ALA A 177 -24.03 -4.30 6.99
CA ALA A 177 -23.39 -3.01 7.25
C ALA A 177 -21.88 -3.04 6.93
N MET A 178 -21.19 -4.14 7.27
CA MET A 178 -19.79 -4.34 6.93
C MET A 178 -19.54 -4.43 5.41
N LYS A 179 -20.35 -5.21 4.69
CA LYS A 179 -20.26 -5.31 3.22
C LYS A 179 -20.55 -3.96 2.56
N ARG A 180 -21.58 -3.23 3.03
CA ARG A 180 -21.86 -1.85 2.58
C ARG A 180 -20.68 -0.93 2.81
N ALA A 181 -20.10 -0.93 4.00
CA ALA A 181 -18.91 -0.15 4.31
C ALA A 181 -17.75 -0.50 3.35
N PHE A 182 -17.47 -1.78 3.09
CA PHE A 182 -16.45 -2.15 2.11
C PHE A 182 -16.75 -1.61 0.71
N VAL A 183 -17.97 -1.78 0.22
CA VAL A 183 -18.40 -1.26 -1.10
C VAL A 183 -18.23 0.25 -1.18
N TYR A 184 -18.59 0.98 -0.12
CA TYR A 184 -18.41 2.44 -0.09
C TYR A 184 -16.94 2.83 -0.13
N GLY A 185 -16.07 2.08 0.55
CA GLY A 185 -14.62 2.26 0.45
C GLY A 185 -14.12 2.02 -0.97
N PHE A 186 -14.58 0.94 -1.59
CA PHE A 186 -14.24 0.59 -2.96
C PHE A 186 -14.66 1.68 -3.95
N LEU A 187 -15.87 2.23 -3.81
CA LEU A 187 -16.33 3.35 -4.63
C LEU A 187 -15.53 4.64 -4.39
N SER A 188 -15.07 4.88 -3.15
CA SER A 188 -14.21 6.03 -2.86
C SER A 188 -12.86 5.92 -3.58
N HIS A 189 -12.29 4.72 -3.65
CA HIS A 189 -11.09 4.47 -4.45
C HIS A 189 -11.33 4.78 -5.93
N ALA A 190 -12.37 4.19 -6.52
CA ALA A 190 -12.68 4.39 -7.94
C ALA A 190 -12.90 5.88 -8.30
N ALA A 191 -13.51 6.65 -7.41
CA ALA A 191 -13.69 8.09 -7.61
C ALA A 191 -12.36 8.88 -7.55
N VAL A 192 -11.47 8.52 -6.61
CA VAL A 192 -10.15 9.16 -6.49
C VAL A 192 -9.32 8.87 -7.72
N ASP A 193 -9.23 7.62 -8.14
CA ASP A 193 -8.42 7.21 -9.30
C ASP A 193 -8.89 7.86 -10.58
N ALA A 194 -10.19 7.76 -10.89
CA ALA A 194 -10.76 8.34 -12.10
C ALA A 194 -10.53 9.86 -12.18
N THR A 195 -10.35 10.53 -11.04
CA THR A 195 -10.07 11.96 -10.97
C THR A 195 -8.57 12.27 -11.04
N PHE A 196 -7.75 11.56 -10.28
CA PHE A 196 -6.32 11.87 -10.11
C PHE A 196 -5.43 11.23 -11.15
N HIS A 197 -5.70 10.01 -11.60
CA HIS A 197 -4.84 9.30 -12.53
C HIS A 197 -4.64 10.01 -13.88
N PRO A 198 -5.62 10.73 -14.47
CA PRO A 198 -5.34 11.57 -15.63
C PRO A 198 -4.19 12.55 -15.38
N PHE A 199 -4.14 13.19 -14.22
CA PHE A 199 -3.03 14.06 -13.83
C PHE A 199 -1.76 13.24 -13.55
N VAL A 200 -1.83 12.17 -12.77
CA VAL A 200 -0.65 11.35 -12.42
C VAL A 200 0.02 10.82 -13.69
N TYR A 201 -0.74 10.23 -14.62
CA TYR A 201 -0.23 9.73 -15.90
C TYR A 201 0.22 10.82 -16.86
N SER A 202 -0.34 12.03 -16.79
CA SER A 202 0.17 13.15 -17.58
C SER A 202 1.62 13.49 -17.23
N VAL A 203 1.99 13.34 -15.95
CA VAL A 203 3.31 13.66 -15.41
C VAL A 203 4.23 12.43 -15.36
N SER A 204 3.70 11.23 -15.16
CA SER A 204 4.50 9.99 -15.05
C SER A 204 4.82 9.37 -16.41
N GLY A 205 3.90 9.47 -17.38
CA GLY A 205 4.00 8.78 -18.66
C GLY A 205 3.36 7.39 -18.67
N SER A 206 3.25 6.80 -19.86
CA SER A 206 2.69 5.45 -20.01
C SER A 206 3.61 4.40 -19.41
N GLN A 207 3.03 3.47 -18.66
CA GLN A 207 3.71 2.28 -18.16
C GLN A 207 3.54 1.07 -19.08
N VAL A 208 2.86 1.23 -20.23
CA VAL A 208 2.64 0.16 -21.20
C VAL A 208 3.86 0.03 -22.11
N PRO A 209 4.43 -1.19 -22.26
CA PRO A 209 5.60 -1.39 -23.12
C PRO A 209 5.43 -0.89 -24.55
N GLU A 210 4.25 -1.07 -25.14
CA GLU A 210 3.95 -0.64 -26.52
C GLU A 210 4.02 0.88 -26.73
N ASN A 211 3.90 1.68 -25.66
CA ASN A 211 3.99 3.14 -25.72
C ASN A 211 5.41 3.65 -25.39
N ASN A 212 6.37 2.75 -25.19
CA ASN A 212 7.73 3.07 -24.77
C ASN A 212 8.76 2.41 -25.69
N PRO A 213 9.91 3.06 -25.94
CA PRO A 213 10.93 2.52 -26.85
C PRO A 213 11.64 1.29 -26.27
N ASP A 214 11.73 1.17 -24.95
CA ASP A 214 12.36 0.05 -24.26
C ASP A 214 11.84 -0.12 -22.82
N GLN A 215 12.30 -1.17 -22.13
CA GLN A 215 11.94 -1.45 -20.74
C GLN A 215 12.44 -0.38 -19.75
N LYS A 216 13.56 0.30 -20.03
CA LYS A 216 14.09 1.36 -19.17
C LYS A 216 13.11 2.54 -19.11
N HIS A 217 12.44 2.86 -20.21
CA HIS A 217 11.43 3.92 -20.26
C HIS A 217 10.15 3.53 -19.50
N VAL A 218 9.73 2.27 -19.59
CA VAL A 218 8.63 1.72 -18.77
C VAL A 218 8.95 1.82 -17.27
N ASP A 219 10.16 1.42 -16.87
CA ASP A 219 10.61 1.46 -15.48
C ASP A 219 10.76 2.91 -14.97
N LEU A 220 11.14 3.83 -15.85
CA LEU A 220 11.19 5.25 -15.54
C LEU A 220 9.79 5.83 -15.35
N ALA A 221 8.81 5.47 -16.19
CA ALA A 221 7.41 5.87 -16.01
C ALA A 221 6.84 5.37 -14.68
N LYS A 222 7.07 4.09 -14.34
CA LYS A 222 6.72 3.51 -13.03
C LYS A 222 7.38 4.26 -11.86
N THR A 223 8.66 4.60 -12.00
CA THR A 223 9.42 5.35 -10.99
C THR A 223 8.80 6.74 -10.75
N ARG A 224 8.47 7.47 -11.83
CA ARG A 224 7.80 8.79 -11.74
C ARG A 224 6.43 8.66 -11.08
N HIS A 225 5.64 7.68 -11.50
CA HIS A 225 4.30 7.40 -10.96
C HIS A 225 4.37 7.20 -9.44
N ARG A 226 5.28 6.33 -8.98
CA ARG A 226 5.51 6.11 -7.55
C ARG A 226 5.90 7.38 -6.82
N TYR A 227 6.83 8.17 -7.37
CA TYR A 227 7.20 9.44 -6.75
C TYR A 227 5.99 10.35 -6.56
N ILE A 228 5.15 10.50 -7.59
CA ILE A 228 3.96 11.35 -7.55
C ILE A 228 3.00 10.90 -6.46
N GLU A 229 2.63 9.63 -6.44
CA GLU A 229 1.73 9.08 -5.43
C GLU A 229 2.32 9.18 -3.99
N THR A 230 3.64 9.00 -3.84
CA THR A 230 4.33 9.24 -2.55
C THR A 230 4.12 10.65 -2.06
N TRP A 231 4.21 11.59 -3.00
CA TRP A 231 4.09 13.00 -2.71
C TRP A 231 2.68 13.34 -2.32
N LEU A 232 1.69 12.79 -3.02
CA LEU A 232 0.27 12.94 -2.68
C LEU A 232 0.00 12.42 -1.27
N ASP A 233 0.45 11.21 -0.92
CA ASP A 233 0.28 10.66 0.44
C ASP A 233 0.85 11.60 1.51
N VAL A 234 2.10 12.03 1.37
CA VAL A 234 2.75 12.92 2.35
C VAL A 234 2.09 14.29 2.39
N HIS A 235 1.67 14.83 1.24
CA HIS A 235 1.00 16.11 1.13
C HIS A 235 -0.33 16.09 1.89
N PHE A 236 -1.22 15.16 1.57
CA PHE A 236 -2.55 15.09 2.17
C PHE A 236 -2.50 14.74 3.66
N LEU A 237 -1.55 13.91 4.10
CA LEU A 237 -1.30 13.72 5.54
C LEU A 237 -0.96 15.04 6.22
N ARG A 238 -0.04 15.84 5.65
CA ARG A 238 0.37 17.13 6.23
C ARG A 238 -0.79 18.14 6.24
N GLU A 239 -1.58 18.22 5.18
CA GLU A 239 -2.77 19.09 5.13
C GLU A 239 -3.76 18.76 6.25
N LYS A 240 -3.95 17.47 6.53
CA LYS A 240 -4.81 16.98 7.64
C LYS A 240 -4.13 17.02 9.01
N ARG A 241 -2.91 17.55 9.12
CA ARG A 241 -2.09 17.56 10.35
C ARG A 241 -1.85 16.16 10.91
N LEU A 242 -1.83 15.17 10.03
CA LEU A 242 -1.48 13.78 10.31
C LEU A 242 -0.01 13.52 9.99
N SER A 243 0.53 12.42 10.49
CA SER A 243 1.85 11.93 10.13
C SER A 243 1.81 10.43 9.86
N LEU A 244 2.84 9.90 9.21
CA LEU A 244 2.99 8.46 9.04
C LEU A 244 3.00 7.72 10.39
N ASP A 245 3.36 8.39 11.49
CA ASP A 245 3.39 7.79 12.84
C ASP A 245 2.02 7.80 13.52
N THR A 246 1.17 8.80 13.25
CA THR A 246 -0.14 8.94 13.89
C THR A 246 -1.28 8.33 13.07
N PHE A 247 -1.17 8.30 11.74
CA PHE A 247 -2.19 7.74 10.86
C PHE A 247 -1.85 6.30 10.50
N LYS A 248 -2.56 5.35 11.12
CA LYS A 248 -2.28 3.90 11.01
C LYS A 248 -3.50 3.09 10.53
N PRO A 249 -4.18 3.47 9.43
CA PRO A 249 -5.34 2.73 8.93
C PRO A 249 -4.98 1.28 8.57
N PHE A 250 -3.76 1.04 8.06
CA PHE A 250 -3.28 -0.31 7.75
C PHE A 250 -3.15 -1.21 8.98
N LYS A 251 -2.83 -0.64 10.14
CA LYS A 251 -2.81 -1.40 11.40
C LYS A 251 -4.23 -1.79 11.81
N GLN A 252 -5.21 -0.93 11.56
CA GLN A 252 -6.62 -1.22 11.82
C GLN A 252 -7.13 -2.32 10.88
N VAL A 253 -6.91 -2.17 9.57
CA VAL A 253 -7.26 -3.18 8.54
C VAL A 253 -6.60 -4.54 8.85
N ALA A 254 -5.30 -4.56 9.19
CA ALA A 254 -4.58 -5.79 9.47
C ALA A 254 -5.07 -6.54 10.72
N ASN A 255 -5.52 -5.82 11.75
CA ASN A 255 -5.83 -6.41 13.05
C ASN A 255 -7.33 -6.69 13.26
N ASP A 256 -8.20 -6.18 12.39
CA ASP A 256 -9.65 -6.37 12.52
C ASP A 256 -10.06 -7.78 12.08
N ARG A 257 -10.20 -8.70 13.06
CA ARG A 257 -10.51 -10.11 12.80
C ARG A 257 -11.89 -10.30 12.16
N ARG A 258 -12.87 -9.47 12.53
CA ARG A 258 -14.25 -9.56 12.04
C ARG A 258 -14.30 -9.27 10.53
N THR A 259 -13.66 -8.19 10.11
CA THR A 259 -13.51 -7.78 8.71
C THR A 259 -12.73 -8.82 7.92
N ASN A 260 -11.57 -9.26 8.43
CA ASN A 260 -10.71 -10.23 7.74
C ASN A 260 -11.33 -11.63 7.59
N ALA A 261 -12.36 -11.96 8.39
CA ALA A 261 -13.11 -13.20 8.27
C ALA A 261 -14.16 -13.17 7.15
N VAL A 262 -14.66 -12.00 6.77
CA VAL A 262 -15.82 -11.85 5.86
C VAL A 262 -15.43 -11.19 4.54
N VAL A 263 -14.77 -10.03 4.61
CA VAL A 263 -14.57 -9.14 3.45
C VAL A 263 -13.74 -9.76 2.34
N PRO A 264 -12.61 -10.46 2.61
CA PRO A 264 -11.81 -11.06 1.54
C PRO A 264 -12.59 -12.02 0.64
N SER A 265 -13.40 -12.91 1.22
CA SER A 265 -14.18 -13.88 0.45
C SER A 265 -15.41 -13.24 -0.21
N PHE A 266 -16.00 -12.23 0.44
CA PHE A 266 -17.04 -11.39 -0.17
C PHE A 266 -16.53 -10.73 -1.46
N PHE A 267 -15.42 -9.99 -1.38
CA PHE A 267 -14.84 -9.31 -2.53
C PHE A 267 -14.44 -10.29 -3.64
N CYS A 268 -13.74 -11.38 -3.29
CA CYS A 268 -13.25 -12.33 -4.28
C CYS A 268 -14.39 -13.07 -5.00
N LYS A 269 -15.46 -13.47 -4.31
CA LYS A 269 -16.63 -14.08 -4.96
C LYS A 269 -17.33 -13.12 -5.92
N SER A 270 -17.49 -11.86 -5.54
CA SER A 270 -18.06 -10.84 -6.44
C SER A 270 -17.16 -10.60 -7.65
N TYR A 271 -15.84 -10.58 -7.46
CA TYR A 271 -14.86 -10.48 -8.54
C TYR A 271 -14.96 -11.67 -9.49
N GLU A 272 -14.95 -12.88 -8.95
CA GLU A 272 -15.02 -14.14 -9.70
C GLU A 272 -16.27 -14.18 -10.57
N LYS A 273 -17.42 -13.82 -10.01
CA LYS A 273 -18.69 -13.75 -10.73
C LYS A 273 -18.69 -12.66 -11.80
N ALA A 274 -18.21 -11.46 -11.48
CA ALA A 274 -18.20 -10.33 -12.41
C ALA A 274 -17.37 -10.60 -13.69
N TYR A 275 -16.28 -11.37 -13.57
CA TYR A 275 -15.35 -11.61 -14.67
C TYR A 275 -15.24 -13.06 -15.12
N GLY A 276 -16.07 -13.96 -14.60
CA GLY A 276 -16.06 -15.38 -14.96
C GLY A 276 -14.74 -16.09 -14.60
N VAL A 277 -14.15 -15.76 -13.45
CA VAL A 277 -12.91 -16.41 -12.98
C VAL A 277 -13.27 -17.72 -12.28
N GLY A 278 -12.84 -18.85 -12.85
CA GLY A 278 -13.17 -20.20 -12.35
C GLY A 278 -12.32 -20.72 -11.18
N GLN A 279 -11.69 -19.85 -10.40
CA GLN A 279 -10.85 -20.23 -9.25
C GLN A 279 -11.14 -19.33 -8.05
N ASP A 280 -10.95 -19.85 -6.83
CA ASP A 280 -11.07 -19.06 -5.60
C ASP A 280 -9.89 -18.08 -5.47
N LEU A 281 -10.19 -16.80 -5.60
CA LEU A 281 -9.22 -15.70 -5.50
C LEU A 281 -8.96 -15.28 -4.05
N THR A 282 -9.71 -15.79 -3.07
CA THR A 282 -9.58 -15.39 -1.66
C THR A 282 -8.15 -15.55 -1.11
N PRO A 283 -7.44 -16.68 -1.33
CA PRO A 283 -6.06 -16.83 -0.87
C PRO A 283 -5.11 -15.86 -1.58
N VAL A 284 -5.32 -15.62 -2.87
CA VAL A 284 -4.53 -14.68 -3.68
C VAL A 284 -4.69 -13.28 -3.11
N PHE A 285 -5.93 -12.81 -2.93
CA PHE A 285 -6.21 -11.49 -2.37
C PHE A 285 -5.65 -11.33 -0.95
N LYS A 286 -5.86 -12.31 -0.06
CA LYS A 286 -5.33 -12.24 1.31
C LYS A 286 -3.80 -12.12 1.34
N ASN A 287 -3.10 -12.87 0.49
CA ASN A 287 -1.64 -12.79 0.40
C ASN A 287 -1.19 -11.45 -0.19
N SER A 288 -1.88 -10.98 -1.23
CA SER A 288 -1.56 -9.71 -1.88
C SER A 288 -1.81 -8.52 -0.95
N MET A 289 -2.92 -8.52 -0.20
CA MET A 289 -3.22 -7.53 0.84
C MET A 289 -2.18 -7.56 1.98
N LYS A 290 -1.76 -8.75 2.46
CA LYS A 290 -0.67 -8.84 3.45
C LYS A 290 0.62 -8.22 2.91
N MET A 291 0.93 -8.46 1.64
CA MET A 291 2.12 -7.90 1.00
C MET A 291 2.01 -6.37 0.85
N GLN A 292 0.87 -5.85 0.40
CA GLN A 292 0.56 -4.42 0.36
C GLN A 292 0.80 -3.75 1.71
N LEU A 293 0.22 -4.30 2.78
CA LEU A 293 0.37 -3.77 4.15
C LEU A 293 1.82 -3.88 4.67
N PHE A 294 2.54 -4.94 4.29
CA PHE A 294 3.96 -5.11 4.64
C PHE A 294 4.85 -4.10 3.91
N VAL A 295 4.72 -3.97 2.60
CA VAL A 295 5.47 -3.01 1.79
C VAL A 295 5.17 -1.58 2.26
N GLY A 296 3.90 -1.26 2.53
CA GLY A 296 3.50 0.02 3.10
C GLY A 296 4.19 0.33 4.44
N ARG A 297 4.46 -0.69 5.28
CA ARG A 297 5.23 -0.53 6.52
C ARG A 297 6.72 -0.33 6.26
N VAL A 298 7.32 -1.12 5.37
CA VAL A 298 8.76 -1.04 5.06
C VAL A 298 9.11 0.33 4.47
N THR A 299 8.27 0.84 3.58
CA THR A 299 8.50 2.11 2.87
C THR A 299 8.37 3.35 3.75
N GLN A 300 7.78 3.22 4.95
CA GLN A 300 7.77 4.25 5.99
C GLN A 300 9.12 4.38 6.70
N ASN A 301 10.02 3.40 6.60
CA ASN A 301 11.32 3.41 7.26
C ASN A 301 12.25 4.48 6.65
N GLN A 302 12.32 5.64 7.31
CA GLN A 302 13.09 6.79 6.84
C GLN A 302 14.60 6.54 6.79
N PRO A 303 15.25 5.90 7.79
CA PRO A 303 16.66 5.51 7.69
C PRO A 303 16.95 4.65 6.45
N LEU A 304 16.16 3.59 6.22
CA LEU A 304 16.33 2.72 5.07
C LEU A 304 16.15 3.49 3.75
N GLY A 305 15.11 4.32 3.66
CA GLY A 305 14.87 5.16 2.49
C GLY A 305 16.01 6.14 2.20
N ARG A 306 16.65 6.71 3.23
CA ARG A 306 17.83 7.58 3.05
C ARG A 306 19.04 6.81 2.54
N THR A 307 19.30 5.61 3.08
CA THR A 307 20.39 4.74 2.62
C THR A 307 20.18 4.35 1.16
N LEU A 308 18.98 3.90 0.80
CA LEU A 308 18.66 3.53 -0.57
C LEU A 308 18.79 4.71 -1.54
N ARG A 309 18.38 5.92 -1.15
CA ARG A 309 18.61 7.14 -1.95
C ARG A 309 20.09 7.45 -2.16
N ALA A 310 20.91 7.29 -1.12
CA ALA A 310 22.35 7.51 -1.24
C ALA A 310 22.99 6.50 -2.20
N LEU A 311 22.57 5.23 -2.12
CA LEU A 311 22.99 4.18 -3.05
C LEU A 311 22.51 4.44 -4.48
N ASP A 312 21.26 4.85 -4.66
CA ASP A 312 20.70 5.21 -5.97
C ASP A 312 21.50 6.32 -6.65
N ASN A 313 21.84 7.37 -5.92
CA ASN A 313 22.69 8.45 -6.43
C ASN A 313 24.10 7.95 -6.79
N ALA A 314 24.68 7.05 -5.99
CA ALA A 314 26.00 6.47 -6.27
C ALA A 314 25.98 5.51 -7.48
N LEU A 315 24.82 4.94 -7.79
CA LEU A 315 24.60 3.99 -8.89
C LEU A 315 23.90 4.63 -10.09
N ASP A 316 23.94 5.97 -10.21
CA ASP A 316 23.38 6.71 -11.34
C ASP A 316 21.90 6.36 -11.62
N GLY A 317 21.08 6.30 -10.56
CA GLY A 317 19.63 6.10 -10.67
C GLY A 317 19.17 4.66 -10.90
N ARG A 318 20.06 3.67 -10.89
CA ARG A 318 19.73 2.25 -11.13
C ARG A 318 18.75 1.64 -10.11
N LEU A 319 18.56 2.27 -8.95
CA LEU A 319 17.63 1.83 -7.91
C LEU A 319 16.33 2.66 -7.89
N GLY A 320 16.09 3.51 -8.89
CA GLY A 320 14.98 4.46 -8.92
C GLY A 320 13.61 3.85 -8.61
N LEU A 321 13.31 2.65 -9.10
CA LEU A 321 12.07 1.93 -8.80
C LEU A 321 11.92 1.58 -7.31
N ALA A 322 12.99 1.12 -6.68
CA ALA A 322 12.98 0.77 -5.26
C ALA A 322 12.91 2.04 -4.40
N VAL A 323 13.70 3.05 -4.75
CA VAL A 323 13.80 4.31 -4.01
C VAL A 323 12.52 5.13 -4.06
N SER A 324 11.89 5.24 -5.24
CA SER A 324 10.60 5.93 -5.41
C SER A 324 9.48 5.32 -4.58
N GLY A 325 9.65 4.08 -4.12
CA GLY A 325 8.77 3.41 -3.18
C GLY A 325 8.86 3.92 -1.72
N PHE A 326 9.87 4.70 -1.32
CA PHE A 326 10.00 5.20 0.06
C PHE A 326 9.45 6.61 0.25
N TYR A 327 8.78 6.85 1.38
CA TYR A 327 8.28 8.18 1.74
C TYR A 327 9.43 9.19 1.95
N GLN A 328 9.22 10.43 1.50
CA GLN A 328 10.22 11.51 1.52
C GLN A 328 9.89 12.59 2.57
N ASN A 329 9.81 12.19 3.85
CA ASN A 329 9.34 13.08 4.92
C ASN A 329 10.27 14.28 5.19
N ASP A 330 11.54 14.20 4.79
CA ASP A 330 12.55 15.26 4.94
C ASP A 330 12.55 16.26 3.78
N ARG A 331 11.63 16.11 2.82
CA ARG A 331 11.57 16.91 1.60
C ARG A 331 10.19 17.55 1.39
N ALA A 332 10.18 18.61 0.59
CA ALA A 332 8.98 19.31 0.14
C ALA A 332 8.48 18.73 -1.19
N MET A 333 7.15 18.68 -1.35
CA MET A 333 6.52 18.28 -2.60
C MET A 333 6.96 19.21 -3.73
N PRO A 334 7.38 18.68 -4.89
CA PRO A 334 7.78 19.48 -6.04
C PRO A 334 6.68 20.46 -6.50
N PRO A 335 7.02 21.70 -6.89
CA PRO A 335 6.06 22.67 -7.43
C PRO A 335 5.26 22.16 -8.63
N ILE A 336 5.87 21.35 -9.50
CA ILE A 336 5.17 20.73 -10.65
C ILE A 336 3.98 19.85 -10.24
N LEU A 337 3.98 19.34 -9.00
CA LEU A 337 2.88 18.54 -8.47
C LEU A 337 1.91 19.35 -7.61
N ARG A 338 2.36 20.47 -7.03
CA ARG A 338 1.60 21.27 -6.06
C ARG A 338 0.92 22.48 -6.69
N ASP A 339 1.64 23.17 -7.58
CA ASP A 339 1.34 24.52 -8.06
C ASP A 339 0.95 24.54 -9.55
N PHE A 340 0.52 23.41 -10.11
CA PHE A 340 0.05 23.37 -11.49
C PHE A 340 -1.33 24.01 -11.62
N GLU A 341 -1.55 24.73 -12.71
CA GLU A 341 -2.84 25.35 -13.07
C GLU A 341 -3.57 24.58 -14.18
N SER A 342 -2.84 23.70 -14.87
CA SER A 342 -3.39 22.80 -15.88
C SER A 342 -2.45 21.63 -16.13
N TYR A 343 -2.97 20.59 -16.78
CA TYR A 343 -2.16 19.48 -17.31
C TYR A 343 -2.71 19.00 -18.66
N LYS A 344 -1.88 18.33 -19.45
CA LYS A 344 -2.28 17.72 -20.72
C LYS A 344 -2.86 16.33 -20.44
N HIS A 345 -4.13 16.11 -20.76
CA HIS A 345 -4.78 14.83 -20.53
C HIS A 345 -4.05 13.68 -21.28
N PRO A 346 -3.67 12.58 -20.61
CA PRO A 346 -2.75 11.57 -21.15
C PRO A 346 -3.33 10.77 -22.33
N VAL A 347 -4.65 10.69 -22.43
CA VAL A 347 -5.36 10.08 -23.58
C VAL A 347 -5.77 11.11 -24.63
N THR A 348 -6.61 12.09 -24.28
CA THR A 348 -7.22 13.02 -25.26
C THR A 348 -6.27 14.11 -25.76
N GLY A 349 -5.16 14.35 -25.07
CA GLY A 349 -4.22 15.44 -25.37
C GLY A 349 -4.77 16.85 -25.11
N LYS A 350 -6.02 16.99 -24.65
CA LYS A 350 -6.62 18.28 -24.29
C LYS A 350 -5.96 18.84 -23.04
N THR A 351 -5.81 20.15 -22.99
CA THR A 351 -5.40 20.85 -21.76
C THR A 351 -6.59 20.90 -20.81
N VAL A 352 -6.41 20.37 -19.61
CA VAL A 352 -7.41 20.38 -18.54
C VAL A 352 -6.99 21.47 -17.55
N ALA A 353 -7.74 22.56 -17.49
CA ALA A 353 -7.53 23.64 -16.52
C ALA A 353 -7.99 23.16 -15.15
N GLN A 354 -7.04 22.84 -14.29
CA GLN A 354 -7.29 22.17 -13.02
C GLN A 354 -6.10 22.36 -12.09
N THR A 355 -6.37 22.37 -10.78
CA THR A 355 -5.36 22.48 -9.72
C THR A 355 -5.41 21.25 -8.82
N LEU A 356 -4.38 21.05 -7.98
CA LEU A 356 -4.41 19.98 -6.99
C LEU A 356 -5.64 20.08 -6.07
N LYS A 357 -5.97 21.29 -5.61
CA LYS A 357 -7.17 21.55 -4.78
C LYS A 357 -8.47 21.23 -5.50
N GLY A 358 -8.55 21.55 -6.80
CA GLY A 358 -9.75 21.27 -7.59
C GLY A 358 -9.89 19.77 -7.87
N LEU A 359 -8.80 19.04 -8.17
CA LEU A 359 -8.83 17.57 -8.22
C LEU A 359 -9.33 16.97 -6.91
N THR A 360 -8.87 17.50 -5.77
CA THR A 360 -9.35 17.06 -4.44
C THR A 360 -10.87 17.28 -4.30
N ALA A 361 -11.36 18.47 -4.65
CA ALA A 361 -12.79 18.78 -4.55
C ALA A 361 -13.63 17.87 -5.47
N ASP A 362 -13.17 17.64 -6.70
CA ASP A 362 -13.83 16.80 -7.69
C ASP A 362 -13.88 15.33 -7.25
N ALA A 363 -12.77 14.78 -6.75
CA ALA A 363 -12.71 13.41 -6.25
C ALA A 363 -13.67 13.18 -5.08
N VAL A 364 -13.71 14.13 -4.12
CA VAL A 364 -14.65 14.04 -2.98
C VAL A 364 -16.11 14.17 -3.44
N ALA A 365 -16.40 15.08 -4.37
CA ALA A 365 -17.74 15.24 -4.92
C ALA A 365 -18.20 13.97 -5.67
N LEU A 366 -17.32 13.42 -6.52
CA LEU A 366 -17.58 12.22 -7.30
C LEU A 366 -17.80 11.00 -6.39
N GLY A 367 -16.94 10.80 -5.39
CA GLY A 367 -17.07 9.71 -4.42
C GLY A 367 -18.37 9.81 -3.61
N THR A 368 -18.80 11.02 -3.25
CA THR A 368 -20.09 11.25 -2.57
C THR A 368 -21.26 10.86 -3.47
N VAL A 369 -21.23 11.23 -4.76
CA VAL A 369 -22.26 10.86 -5.75
C VAL A 369 -22.31 9.34 -5.93
N TYR A 370 -21.15 8.70 -6.09
CA TYR A 370 -21.03 7.26 -6.29
C TYR A 370 -21.61 6.48 -5.11
N ILE A 371 -21.24 6.84 -3.88
CA ILE A 371 -21.74 6.18 -2.67
C ILE A 371 -23.23 6.43 -2.47
N ALA A 372 -23.72 7.65 -2.72
CA ALA A 372 -25.16 7.95 -2.63
C ALA A 372 -25.98 7.14 -3.64
N ALA A 373 -25.45 6.95 -4.86
CA ALA A 373 -26.08 6.10 -5.87
C ALA A 373 -26.08 4.61 -5.45
N ALA A 374 -24.99 4.13 -4.87
CA ALA A 374 -24.88 2.78 -4.34
C ALA A 374 -25.83 2.53 -3.17
N GLU A 375 -25.97 3.48 -2.23
CA GLU A 375 -26.94 3.40 -1.12
C GLU A 375 -28.37 3.23 -1.65
N LYS A 376 -28.76 4.06 -2.63
CA LYS A 376 -30.07 3.93 -3.29
C LYS A 376 -30.23 2.59 -3.98
N TYR A 377 -29.20 2.10 -4.68
CA TYR A 377 -29.30 0.80 -5.35
C TYR A 377 -29.42 -0.37 -4.36
N ILE A 378 -28.61 -0.40 -3.32
CA ILE A 378 -28.65 -1.45 -2.30
C ILE A 378 -30.01 -1.47 -1.60
N ARG A 379 -30.61 -0.29 -1.34
CA ARG A 379 -31.94 -0.19 -0.70
C ARG A 379 -33.08 -0.54 -1.66
N ASP A 380 -33.10 0.07 -2.84
CA ASP A 380 -34.28 0.11 -3.71
C ASP A 380 -34.20 -0.92 -4.86
N GLY A 381 -33.03 -1.52 -5.10
CA GLY A 381 -32.80 -2.48 -6.17
C GLY A 381 -32.80 -1.89 -7.59
N VAL A 382 -32.86 -0.56 -7.74
CA VAL A 382 -32.96 0.10 -9.05
C VAL A 382 -31.58 0.32 -9.70
N LYS A 383 -31.09 -0.71 -10.41
CA LYS A 383 -29.75 -0.72 -11.05
C LYS A 383 -29.53 0.42 -12.06
N LYS A 384 -30.56 0.81 -12.81
CA LYS A 384 -30.47 1.84 -13.86
C LYS A 384 -30.02 3.20 -13.33
N ALA A 385 -30.47 3.58 -12.13
CA ALA A 385 -30.09 4.84 -11.52
C ALA A 385 -28.61 4.85 -11.11
N PHE A 386 -28.10 3.71 -10.61
CA PHE A 386 -26.68 3.54 -10.30
C PHE A 386 -25.81 3.66 -11.55
N LEU A 387 -26.14 2.93 -12.62
CA LEU A 387 -25.35 2.97 -13.86
C LEU A 387 -25.30 4.35 -14.53
N LYS A 388 -26.33 5.19 -14.30
CA LYS A 388 -26.34 6.58 -14.76
C LYS A 388 -25.41 7.47 -13.93
N ALA A 389 -25.33 7.23 -12.62
CA ALA A 389 -24.54 8.03 -11.70
C ALA A 389 -23.06 7.60 -11.65
N VAL A 390 -22.78 6.33 -11.93
CA VAL A 390 -21.45 5.73 -11.94
C VAL A 390 -21.13 5.28 -13.37
N PRO A 391 -20.47 6.13 -14.18
CA PRO A 391 -20.10 5.80 -15.55
C PRO A 391 -19.04 4.70 -15.61
N ASN A 392 -18.94 4.02 -16.76
CA ASN A 392 -17.89 3.00 -17.00
C ASN A 392 -16.57 3.67 -17.41
N VAL A 393 -16.02 4.49 -16.53
CA VAL A 393 -14.72 5.13 -16.76
C VAL A 393 -13.60 4.15 -16.42
N ASN A 394 -12.55 4.15 -17.24
CA ASN A 394 -11.29 3.52 -16.89
C ASN A 394 -10.62 4.36 -15.79
N LEU A 395 -10.22 3.70 -14.70
CA LEU A 395 -9.71 4.36 -13.49
C LEU A 395 -8.30 4.95 -13.68
N ASP A 396 -7.52 4.45 -14.64
CA ASP A 396 -6.19 4.99 -14.97
C ASP A 396 -6.27 6.27 -15.84
N THR A 397 -7.35 6.42 -16.60
CA THR A 397 -7.46 7.46 -17.63
C THR A 397 -8.58 8.45 -17.40
N GLY A 398 -9.52 8.17 -16.50
CA GLY A 398 -10.68 9.01 -16.21
C GLY A 398 -11.68 9.14 -17.36
N VAL A 399 -11.57 8.30 -18.40
CA VAL A 399 -12.38 8.38 -19.62
C VAL A 399 -13.07 7.04 -19.87
N GLU A 400 -14.28 7.08 -20.44
CA GLU A 400 -14.99 5.86 -20.83
C GLU A 400 -14.38 5.21 -22.08
N ASN A 401 -14.47 3.89 -22.17
CA ASN A 401 -14.07 3.10 -23.34
C ASN A 401 -12.59 3.24 -23.73
N THR A 402 -11.73 3.50 -22.75
CA THR A 402 -10.27 3.57 -22.90
C THR A 402 -9.59 2.43 -22.15
N LYS A 403 -8.37 2.12 -22.56
CA LYS A 403 -7.46 1.17 -21.91
C LYS A 403 -6.15 1.86 -21.54
N LEU A 404 -5.34 1.21 -20.71
CA LEU A 404 -4.05 1.75 -20.28
C LEU A 404 -3.11 2.05 -21.47
N ALA A 405 -3.22 1.24 -22.55
CA ALA A 405 -2.46 1.43 -23.79
C ALA A 405 -2.82 2.73 -24.55
N ASP A 406 -3.94 3.39 -24.22
CA ASP A 406 -4.36 4.63 -24.87
C ASP A 406 -3.68 5.88 -24.29
N ILE A 407 -2.90 5.73 -23.21
CA ILE A 407 -2.06 6.79 -22.64
C ILE A 407 -0.87 7.05 -23.58
N LYS A 408 -1.09 7.91 -24.58
CA LYS A 408 -0.11 8.22 -25.65
C LYS A 408 0.26 9.70 -25.71
N GLN A 409 -0.48 10.56 -25.03
CA GLN A 409 -0.33 12.02 -25.08
C GLN A 409 0.32 12.60 -23.82
N ALA A 410 0.72 11.76 -22.86
CA ALA A 410 1.42 12.18 -21.65
C ALA A 410 2.72 12.93 -21.98
N THR A 411 3.09 13.88 -21.13
CA THR A 411 4.34 14.65 -21.25
C THR A 411 5.12 14.47 -19.96
N PRO A 412 5.90 13.38 -19.84
CA PRO A 412 6.46 12.98 -18.57
C PRO A 412 7.44 14.03 -18.03
N ALA A 413 7.38 14.30 -16.74
CA ALA A 413 8.34 15.17 -16.08
C ALA A 413 9.73 14.53 -16.00
N ASP A 414 10.76 15.36 -15.91
CA ASP A 414 12.07 14.89 -15.50
C ASP A 414 12.01 14.29 -14.09
N VAL A 415 12.55 13.08 -13.92
CA VAL A 415 12.53 12.36 -12.63
C VAL A 415 13.30 13.13 -11.56
N GLU A 416 14.34 13.89 -11.92
CA GLU A 416 15.09 14.70 -10.95
C GLU A 416 14.21 15.80 -10.34
N LYS A 417 13.30 16.38 -11.14
CA LYS A 417 12.31 17.36 -10.65
C LYS A 417 11.30 16.74 -9.69
N LEU A 418 11.14 15.41 -9.71
CA LEU A 418 10.23 14.68 -8.81
C LEU A 418 10.90 14.24 -7.49
N LYS A 419 12.23 14.31 -7.38
CA LYS A 419 12.93 13.95 -6.12
C LYS A 419 12.71 14.98 -5.00
N GLY A 420 12.13 16.15 -5.29
CA GLY A 420 11.80 17.21 -4.33
C GLY A 420 13.02 17.83 -3.64
N GLU A 421 12.82 18.92 -2.91
CA GLU A 421 13.90 19.66 -2.24
C GLU A 421 13.98 19.33 -0.75
N LYS A 422 15.19 19.23 -0.20
CA LYS A 422 15.39 19.05 1.24
C LYS A 422 14.82 20.25 1.99
N ILE A 423 13.95 19.99 2.97
CA ILE A 423 13.45 21.05 3.86
C ILE A 423 14.65 21.51 4.70
N LYS A 424 15.12 22.75 4.49
CA LYS A 424 16.22 23.33 5.28
C LYS A 424 15.89 23.22 6.77
N ALA A 425 16.80 22.65 7.56
CA ALA A 425 16.60 22.38 8.99
C ALA A 425 16.19 23.62 9.80
N PHE A 426 16.53 24.82 9.33
CA PHE A 426 16.16 26.09 9.96
C PHE A 426 14.64 26.35 9.98
N MET A 427 13.87 25.80 9.03
CA MET A 427 12.40 25.91 9.02
C MET A 427 11.71 25.03 10.08
N ARG A 428 12.42 24.05 10.68
CA ARG A 428 11.87 23.25 11.80
C ARG A 428 11.79 24.04 13.11
N LYS A 429 12.44 25.20 13.24
CA LYS A 429 12.31 26.05 14.44
C LYS A 429 10.95 26.78 14.53
N GLY A 430 10.16 26.81 13.45
CA GLY A 430 8.81 27.41 13.44
C GLY A 430 7.69 26.45 13.86
N PHE A 431 7.89 25.13 13.72
CA PHE A 431 7.02 24.13 14.31
C PHE A 431 7.58 23.81 15.71
N LYS A 432 7.05 24.47 16.74
CA LYS A 432 7.24 24.02 18.12
C LYS A 432 6.93 22.53 18.15
N ALA A 433 7.94 21.70 18.41
CA ALA A 433 7.74 20.30 18.75
C ALA A 433 6.77 20.29 19.93
N PHE A 434 5.53 19.84 19.69
CA PHE A 434 4.61 19.60 20.79
C PHE A 434 5.24 18.51 21.66
N PRO A 435 5.24 18.68 23.00
CA PRO A 435 5.73 17.64 23.88
C PRO A 435 4.90 16.38 23.62
N SER A 436 5.60 15.25 23.53
CA SER A 436 5.01 13.92 23.37
C SER A 436 3.76 13.75 24.27
N GLY A 437 2.75 13.06 23.74
CA GLY A 437 1.43 12.84 24.37
C GLY A 437 1.43 12.18 25.76
N ALA A 438 2.58 12.00 26.39
CA ALA A 438 2.69 11.60 27.80
C ALA A 438 2.16 12.67 28.77
N ARG A 439 2.25 13.97 28.44
CA ARG A 439 1.75 15.04 29.34
C ARG A 439 0.23 15.21 29.33
N ASN A 440 -0.44 14.96 28.20
CA ASN A 440 -1.91 15.07 28.15
C ASN A 440 -2.59 13.92 28.90
N ALA A 441 -2.07 12.70 28.82
CA ALA A 441 -2.58 11.58 29.62
C ALA A 441 -2.41 11.77 31.14
N GLN A 442 -1.34 12.46 31.57
CA GLN A 442 -1.13 12.81 32.98
C GLN A 442 -2.07 13.93 33.45
N ASN A 443 -2.35 14.92 32.61
CA ASN A 443 -3.29 15.99 32.94
C ASN A 443 -4.75 15.51 32.94
N GLU A 444 -5.15 14.64 32.01
CA GLU A 444 -6.48 14.02 32.02
C GLU A 444 -6.69 13.12 33.24
N ARG A 445 -5.67 12.35 33.65
CA ARG A 445 -5.70 11.56 34.91
C ARG A 445 -5.78 12.44 36.16
N ARG A 446 -5.10 13.59 36.18
CA ARG A 446 -5.20 14.56 37.29
C ARG A 446 -6.57 15.23 37.34
N GLN A 447 -7.16 15.57 36.19
CA GLN A 447 -8.51 16.13 36.12
C GLN A 447 -9.57 15.13 36.59
N THR A 448 -9.50 13.87 36.14
CA THR A 448 -10.44 12.83 36.61
C THR A 448 -10.28 12.51 38.08
N ALA A 449 -9.05 12.48 38.63
CA ALA A 449 -8.82 12.31 40.06
C ALA A 449 -9.38 13.47 40.90
N ASN A 450 -9.25 14.71 40.42
CA ASN A 450 -9.79 15.89 41.11
C ASN A 450 -11.33 15.91 41.11
N ILE A 451 -11.96 15.51 40.00
CA ILE A 451 -13.43 15.40 39.89
C ILE A 451 -13.96 14.30 40.83
N ALA A 452 -13.30 13.13 40.85
CA ALA A 452 -13.66 12.04 41.75
C ALA A 452 -13.51 12.44 43.24
N GLY A 453 -12.45 13.17 43.59
CA GLY A 453 -12.25 13.72 44.93
C GLY A 453 -13.34 14.71 45.35
N ALA A 454 -13.74 15.61 44.44
CA ALA A 454 -14.81 16.58 44.69
C ALA A 454 -16.19 15.90 44.86
N MET A 455 -16.50 14.87 44.06
CA MET A 455 -17.73 14.09 44.22
C MET A 455 -17.73 13.31 45.54
N ALA A 456 -16.60 12.71 45.94
CA ALA A 456 -16.50 11.99 47.20
C ALA A 456 -16.70 12.91 48.42
N GLN A 457 -16.14 14.13 48.40
CA GLN A 457 -16.37 15.12 49.46
C GLN A 457 -17.83 15.59 49.51
N THR A 458 -18.48 15.74 48.36
CA THR A 458 -19.90 16.14 48.28
C THR A 458 -20.81 15.05 48.84
N LEU A 459 -20.55 13.79 48.50
CA LEU A 459 -21.29 12.64 49.02
C LEU A 459 -21.06 12.44 50.52
N LYS A 460 -19.84 12.71 51.02
CA LYS A 460 -19.54 12.66 52.46
C LYS A 460 -20.34 13.71 53.24
N LYS A 461 -20.37 14.96 52.76
CA LYS A 461 -21.18 16.04 53.39
C LYS A 461 -22.67 15.72 53.40
N GLN A 462 -23.22 15.15 52.32
CA GLN A 462 -24.63 14.73 52.27
C GLN A 462 -24.96 13.58 53.23
N ARG A 463 -23.97 12.76 53.60
CA ARG A 463 -24.12 11.65 54.53
C ARG A 463 -23.97 12.06 55.99
N GLU A 464 -23.30 13.17 56.25
CA GLU A 464 -23.18 13.79 57.58
C GLU A 464 -24.36 14.72 57.88
N SER A 465 -25.08 15.21 56.85
CA SER A 465 -26.29 16.03 56.99
C SER A 465 -27.59 15.23 57.07
N ARG A 466 -27.52 13.89 56.94
CA ARG A 466 -28.62 12.95 57.14
C ARG A 466 -28.36 12.17 58.40
#